data_AF-A0A0L0F0D4-F1
#
_entry.id   AF-A0A0L0F0D4-F1
#
_cell.length_a   1.000
_cell.length_b   1.000
_cell.length_c   1.000
_cell.angle_alpha   90.00
_cell.angle_beta   90.00
_cell.angle_gamma   90.00
#
_symmetry.space_group_name_H-M   'P 1'
#
loop_
_entity.id
_entity.type
_entity.pdbx_description
1 polymer ?
#
loop_
_entity_poly.entity_id
_entity_poly.type
_entity_poly.pdbx_seq_one_letter_code
_entity_poly.pdbx_strand_id
1 'polypeptide(L)' 'TNGELKLADFGLARATGLPIKTFSNEVVTLWYRPPDVLLGSVNYDTSIDMWSAGCILAELISG' A
#
# COMPACT_ATOMS: atom_id res chain seq x y z
N THR A 1 23.70 -15.87 -6.57
CA THR A 1 22.32 -15.32 -6.51
C THR A 1 21.97 -15.14 -5.04
N ASN A 2 22.02 -13.91 -4.53
CA ASN A 2 22.07 -13.62 -3.09
C ASN A 2 20.69 -13.47 -2.40
N GLY A 3 19.60 -13.98 -2.98
CA GLY A 3 18.28 -13.94 -2.35
C GLY A 3 17.75 -12.52 -2.04
N GLU A 4 18.17 -11.50 -2.79
CA GLU A 4 17.75 -10.12 -2.53
C GLU A 4 16.30 -9.88 -2.96
N LEU A 5 15.45 -9.47 -2.02
CA LEU A 5 14.10 -9.00 -2.30
C LEU A 5 14.11 -7.51 -2.63
N LYS A 6 13.45 -7.12 -3.73
CA LYS A 6 13.32 -5.73 -4.18
C LYS A 6 11.88 -5.44 -4.59
N LEU A 7 11.38 -4.27 -4.21
CA LEU A 7 10.11 -3.76 -4.72
C LEU A 7 10.31 -3.24 -6.15
N ALA A 8 9.36 -3.51 -7.04
CA ALA A 8 9.52 -3.26 -8.47
C ALA A 8 8.54 -2.23 -9.05
N ASP A 9 7.34 -2.09 -8.48
CA ASP A 9 6.30 -1.19 -8.99
C ASP A 9 6.07 -0.02 -8.03
N PHE A 10 6.35 1.18 -8.51
CA PHE A 10 6.13 2.45 -7.81
C PHE A 10 5.13 3.35 -8.57
N GLY A 11 4.36 2.80 -9.52
CA GLY A 11 3.42 3.55 -10.36
C GLY A 11 2.30 4.25 -9.58
N LEU A 12 2.02 3.78 -8.36
CA LEU A 12 1.03 4.37 -7.44
C LEU A 12 1.67 5.06 -6.22
N ALA A 13 3.01 5.15 -6.15
CA ALA A 13 3.71 5.74 -5.02
C ALA A 13 3.46 7.24 -4.92
N ARG A 14 3.44 7.76 -3.68
CA ARG A 14 3.23 9.19 -3.39
C ARG A 14 4.27 9.71 -2.41
N ALA A 15 4.78 10.91 -2.68
CA ALA A 15 5.72 11.58 -1.79
C ALA A 15 4.99 12.12 -0.55
N THR A 16 5.58 11.96 0.64
CA THR A 16 5.08 12.58 1.87
C THR A 16 5.66 13.99 2.01
N GLY A 17 4.88 14.95 2.53
CA GLY A 17 5.37 16.31 2.85
C GLY A 17 5.30 17.37 1.74
N LEU A 18 4.85 17.02 0.53
CA LEU A 18 4.41 18.01 -0.46
C LEU A 18 2.92 18.31 -0.24
N PRO A 19 2.44 19.55 -0.46
CA PRO A 19 1.01 19.86 -0.40
C PRO A 19 0.31 19.21 -1.60
N ILE A 20 0.00 17.93 -1.45
CA ILE A 20 -0.66 17.12 -2.48
C ILE A 20 -2.15 17.36 -2.34
N LYS A 21 -2.74 17.98 -3.38
CA LYS A 21 -4.19 18.04 -3.55
C LYS A 21 -4.74 16.62 -3.57
N THR A 22 -5.63 16.32 -2.62
CA THR A 22 -6.57 15.18 -2.62
C THR A 22 -5.99 13.86 -3.14
N PHE A 23 -5.59 12.99 -2.21
CA PHE A 23 -5.24 11.62 -2.48
C PHE A 23 -6.38 10.91 -3.27
N SER A 24 -6.10 10.33 -4.45
CA SER A 24 -7.11 9.60 -5.23
C SER A 24 -7.41 8.22 -4.62
N ASN A 25 -8.65 7.75 -4.75
CA ASN A 25 -9.12 6.45 -4.25
C ASN A 25 -8.56 5.23 -5.01
N GLU A 26 -7.78 5.46 -6.06
CA GLU A 26 -7.18 4.43 -6.92
C GLU A 26 -5.72 4.17 -6.51
N VAL A 27 -5.50 3.78 -5.26
CA VAL A 27 -4.20 3.28 -4.78
C VAL A 27 -4.35 1.85 -4.29
N VAL A 28 -3.25 1.08 -4.40
CA VAL A 28 -3.16 -0.32 -3.95
C VAL A 28 -4.05 -1.29 -4.75
N THR A 29 -3.53 -2.49 -5.06
CA THR A 29 -4.33 -3.59 -5.62
C THR A 29 -5.45 -3.95 -4.64
N LEU A 30 -6.69 -4.12 -5.12
CA LEU A 30 -7.90 -4.19 -4.28
C LEU A 30 -7.80 -5.18 -3.09
N TRP A 31 -7.06 -6.28 -3.24
CA TRP A 31 -6.93 -7.35 -2.25
C TRP A 31 -6.03 -7.00 -1.06
N TYR A 32 -5.10 -6.06 -1.27
CA TYR A 32 -4.17 -5.56 -0.26
C TYR A 32 -4.57 -4.18 0.25
N ARG A 33 -5.75 -3.68 -0.12
CA ARG A 33 -6.24 -2.36 0.28
C ARG A 33 -6.85 -2.41 1.69
N PRO A 34 -6.51 -1.45 2.57
CA PRO A 34 -7.08 -1.41 3.92
C PRO A 34 -8.57 -0.98 3.89
N PRO A 35 -9.34 -1.35 4.94
CA PRO A 35 -10.78 -1.18 4.98
C PRO A 35 -11.24 0.29 4.97
N ASP A 36 -10.49 1.18 5.59
CA ASP A 36 -10.74 2.62 5.58
C ASP A 36 -10.62 3.23 4.17
N VAL A 37 -9.62 2.81 3.39
CA VAL A 37 -9.47 3.23 1.99
C VAL A 37 -10.55 2.60 1.10
N LEU A 38 -10.96 1.35 1.37
CA LEU A 38 -12.12 0.74 0.71
C LEU A 38 -13.43 1.49 0.97
N LEU A 39 -13.57 2.06 2.17
CA LEU A 39 -14.70 2.88 2.58
C LEU A 39 -14.60 4.35 2.09
N GLY A 40 -13.59 4.66 1.26
CA GLY A 40 -13.44 5.96 0.63
C GLY A 40 -12.74 7.02 1.50
N SER A 41 -12.02 6.61 2.54
CA SER A 41 -11.13 7.52 3.26
C SER A 41 -10.07 8.08 2.31
N VAL A 42 -9.95 9.40 2.27
CA VAL A 42 -8.92 10.13 1.52
C VAL A 42 -7.81 10.67 2.43
N ASN A 43 -7.95 10.48 3.75
CA ASN A 43 -6.98 10.89 4.75
C ASN A 43 -6.26 9.63 5.25
N TYR A 44 -5.30 9.17 4.46
CA TYR A 44 -4.46 8.03 4.82
C TYR A 44 -3.00 8.44 4.87
N ASP A 45 -2.25 7.73 5.70
CA ASP A 45 -0.81 7.90 5.91
C ASP A 45 -0.07 6.61 5.54
N THR A 46 1.18 6.47 5.97
CA THR A 46 2.02 5.29 5.70
C THR A 46 1.48 4.00 6.34
N SER A 47 0.44 4.05 7.17
CA SER A 47 -0.16 2.85 7.77
C SER A 47 -0.83 1.93 6.73
N ILE A 48 -1.26 2.46 5.58
CA ILE A 48 -1.87 1.66 4.52
C ILE A 48 -0.86 0.70 3.86
N ASP A 49 0.41 1.09 3.83
CA ASP A 49 1.50 0.25 3.32
C ASP A 49 1.75 -0.93 4.28
N MET A 50 1.62 -0.69 5.59
CA MET A 50 1.75 -1.74 6.61
C MET A 50 0.61 -2.75 6.55
N TRP A 51 -0.62 -2.34 6.22
CA TRP A 51 -1.72 -3.28 5.96
C TRP A 51 -1.38 -4.20 4.78
N SER A 52 -0.92 -3.61 3.67
CA SER A 52 -0.53 -4.37 2.47
C SER A 52 0.59 -5.37 2.79
N ALA A 53 1.61 -4.94 3.52
CA ALA A 53 2.70 -5.80 3.98
C ALA A 53 2.22 -6.92 4.91
N GLY A 54 1.26 -6.65 5.79
CA GLY A 54 0.63 -7.65 6.66
C GLY A 54 -0.12 -8.73 5.87
N CYS A 55 -0.86 -8.34 4.84
CA CYS A 55 -1.51 -9.29 3.93
C CYS A 55 -0.48 -10.17 3.19
N ILE A 56 0.61 -9.60 2.67
CA ILE A 56 1.69 -10.36 2.02
C ILE A 56 2.33 -11.35 3.02
N LEU A 57 2.60 -10.90 4.25
CA LEU A 57 3.16 -11.77 5.29
C LEU A 57 2.20 -12.91 5.64
N ALA A 58 0.91 -12.63 5.80
CA ALA A 58 -0.10 -13.64 6.06
C ALA A 58 -0.16 -14.69 4.93
N GLU A 59 -0.13 -14.24 3.68
CA GLU A 59 -0.07 -15.12 2.50
C GLU A 59 1.17 -16.02 2.52
N LEU A 60 2.35 -15.47 2.80
CA LEU A 60 3.60 -16.22 2.92
C LEU A 60 3.58 -17.25 4.07
N ILE A 61 2.90 -16.95 5.18
CA ILE A 61 2.76 -17.86 6.33
C ILE A 61 1.73 -18.95 6.05
N SER A 62 0.64 -18.62 5.34
CA SER A 62 -0.44 -19.55 5.00
C SER A 62 -0.16 -20.40 3.76
N GLY A 63 0.92 -20.10 3.03
CA GLY A 63 1.35 -20.75 1.81
C GLY A 63 1.80 -22.19 1.98
#